data_AF-A0A2G6PLS8-F1
#
_entry.id   AF-A0A2G6PLS8-F1
#
_cell.length_a   1.000
_cell.length_b   1.000
_cell.length_c   1.000
_cell.angle_alpha   90.00
_cell.angle_beta   90.00
_cell.angle_gamma   90.00
#
_symmetry.space_group_name_H-M   'P 1'
#
loop_
_entity.id
_entity.type
_entity.pdbx_description
1 polymer ?
#
loop_
_entity_poly.entity_id
_entity_poly.type
_entity_poly.pdbx_seq_one_letter_code
_entity_poly.pdbx_strand_id
1 'polypeptide(L)'
;MKNEFRAFTLMELIIVVTVLIIIGAIGFMSFDGYLKDSRNTTRNVDLNTIKNGIELYHQKNLSYPTPKSHINVSYMGNLVWRQGYFPNDLDGFDETNHLFLDPTTGSGYSYSLLSSGKEFEVAAALEPVQFISGENKAYASSDPFLLGKALVLGNYNGKLLKTRSGSEDHIIACPSITSSINNPNLLLIIQDKKLVYDSYHNMPFIYAGSDFIVEGGFDFTPNSIVVYSGSLDTIRNDQLQRNILYKNFQLAYEGTTLSKTKRFINIVSTSNVIDPFNLVDNQKELVNSLVEDTLKLRTYKKRN
;
A
#
# COMPACT_ATOMS: atom_id res chain seq x y z
N MET A 1 -37.27 1.28 -69.95
CA MET A 1 -37.50 1.12 -68.50
C MET A 1 -36.95 2.36 -67.82
N LYS A 2 -37.80 3.12 -67.11
CA LYS A 2 -37.41 4.36 -66.42
C LYS A 2 -36.82 3.96 -65.07
N ASN A 3 -35.54 4.25 -64.83
CA ASN A 3 -34.92 4.02 -63.53
C ASN A 3 -35.32 5.16 -62.60
N GLU A 4 -36.17 4.88 -61.61
CA GLU A 4 -36.43 5.81 -60.52
C GLU A 4 -35.26 5.77 -59.53
N PHE A 5 -34.37 6.75 -59.62
CA PHE A 5 -33.37 6.97 -58.58
C PHE A 5 -34.07 7.51 -57.33
N ARG A 6 -34.33 6.63 -56.36
CA ARG A 6 -34.80 7.02 -55.03
C ARG A 6 -33.68 7.79 -54.34
N ALA A 7 -33.85 9.10 -54.22
CA ALA A 7 -32.95 9.96 -53.47
C ALA A 7 -33.25 9.87 -51.97
N PHE A 8 -32.21 9.88 -51.14
CA PHE A 8 -32.30 9.89 -49.69
C PHE A 8 -33.04 11.14 -49.20
N THR A 9 -33.98 10.98 -48.27
CA THR A 9 -34.66 12.13 -47.67
C THR A 9 -33.81 12.73 -46.54
N LEU A 10 -33.99 14.04 -46.30
CA LEU A 10 -33.29 14.74 -45.23
C LEU A 10 -33.64 14.15 -43.84
N MET A 11 -34.85 13.63 -43.70
CA MET A 11 -35.31 12.95 -42.47
C MET A 11 -34.59 11.61 -42.25
N GLU A 12 -34.36 10.82 -43.29
CA GLU A 12 -33.61 9.56 -43.15
C GLU A 12 -32.17 9.82 -42.73
N LEU A 13 -31.54 10.88 -43.26
CA LEU A 13 -30.18 11.25 -42.88
C LEU A 13 -30.09 11.69 -41.40
N ILE A 14 -31.01 12.51 -40.92
CA ILE A 14 -30.95 13.01 -39.53
C ILE A 14 -31.20 11.88 -38.51
N ILE A 15 -32.09 10.92 -38.82
CA ILE A 15 -32.31 9.75 -37.95
C ILE A 15 -31.03 8.92 -37.85
N VAL A 16 -30.36 8.63 -38.96
CA VAL A 16 -29.14 7.82 -38.98
C VAL A 16 -28.02 8.49 -38.19
N VAL A 17 -27.79 9.78 -38.39
CA VAL A 17 -26.76 10.51 -37.64
C VAL A 17 -27.08 10.56 -36.15
N THR A 18 -28.36 10.72 -35.78
CA THR A 18 -28.79 10.70 -34.37
C THR A 18 -28.51 9.34 -33.72
N VAL A 19 -28.85 8.23 -34.40
CA VAL A 19 -28.56 6.88 -33.90
C VAL A 19 -27.05 6.64 -33.78
N LEU A 20 -26.26 7.09 -34.75
CA LEU A 20 -24.79 6.99 -34.70
C LEU A 20 -24.19 7.78 -33.55
N ILE A 21 -24.71 8.97 -33.24
CA ILE A 21 -24.26 9.77 -32.09
C ILE A 21 -24.56 9.02 -30.78
N ILE A 22 -25.77 8.47 -30.62
CA ILE A 22 -26.16 7.74 -29.42
C ILE A 22 -25.28 6.48 -29.23
N ILE A 23 -25.12 5.68 -30.29
CA ILE A 23 -24.28 4.46 -30.24
C ILE A 23 -22.82 4.83 -30.02
N GLY A 24 -22.34 5.89 -30.67
CA GLY A 24 -20.96 6.37 -30.53
C GLY A 24 -20.64 6.80 -29.10
N ALA A 25 -21.55 7.55 -28.45
CA ALA A 25 -21.37 7.99 -27.07
C ALA A 25 -21.30 6.81 -26.09
N ILE A 26 -22.23 5.85 -26.19
CA ILE A 26 -22.26 4.65 -25.33
C ILE A 26 -21.04 3.75 -25.60
N GLY A 27 -20.69 3.55 -26.87
CA GLY A 27 -19.53 2.77 -27.27
C GLY A 27 -18.21 3.34 -26.74
N PHE A 28 -18.05 4.67 -26.78
CA PHE A 28 -16.86 5.33 -26.27
C PHE A 28 -16.70 5.19 -24.74
N MET A 29 -17.78 5.35 -23.97
CA MET A 29 -17.74 5.16 -22.51
C MET A 29 -17.37 3.74 -22.12
N SER A 30 -17.89 2.72 -22.83
CA SER A 30 -17.55 1.31 -22.60
C SER A 30 -16.07 1.02 -22.88
N PHE A 31 -15.53 1.62 -23.95
CA PHE A 31 -14.13 1.45 -24.34
C PHE A 31 -13.15 2.01 -23.29
N ASP A 32 -13.44 3.18 -22.70
CA ASP A 32 -12.60 3.76 -21.63
C ASP A 32 -12.53 2.86 -20.38
N GLY A 33 -13.67 2.25 -19.99
CA GLY A 33 -13.71 1.27 -18.90
C GLY A 33 -12.83 0.05 -19.19
N TYR A 34 -12.91 -0.51 -20.40
CA TYR A 34 -12.08 -1.65 -20.81
C TYR A 34 -10.57 -1.32 -20.80
N LEU A 35 -10.20 -0.11 -21.24
CA LEU A 35 -8.81 0.33 -21.19
C LEU A 35 -8.30 0.45 -19.75
N LYS A 36 -9.10 1.00 -18.83
CA LYS A 36 -8.77 1.07 -17.40
C LYS A 36 -8.59 -0.33 -16.79
N ASP A 37 -9.49 -1.27 -17.10
CA ASP A 37 -9.37 -2.67 -16.68
C ASP A 37 -8.10 -3.34 -17.20
N SER A 38 -7.78 -3.13 -18.48
CA SER A 38 -6.57 -3.66 -19.10
C SER A 38 -5.31 -3.11 -18.42
N ARG A 39 -5.24 -1.79 -18.19
CA ARG A 39 -4.11 -1.16 -17.48
C ARG A 39 -4.00 -1.63 -16.03
N ASN A 40 -5.12 -1.75 -15.31
CA ASN A 40 -5.16 -2.32 -13.96
C ASN A 40 -4.69 -3.78 -13.93
N THR A 41 -5.02 -4.56 -14.95
CA THR A 41 -4.51 -5.93 -15.11
C THR A 41 -3.00 -5.93 -15.30
N THR A 42 -2.47 -5.05 -16.16
CA THR A 42 -1.01 -4.87 -16.34
C THR A 42 -0.33 -4.50 -15.01
N ARG A 43 -0.86 -3.52 -14.25
CA ARG A 43 -0.30 -3.17 -12.93
C ARG A 43 -0.27 -4.34 -11.96
N ASN A 44 -1.35 -5.12 -11.90
CA ASN A 44 -1.41 -6.30 -11.04
C ASN A 44 -0.37 -7.35 -11.45
N VAL A 45 -0.24 -7.62 -12.74
CA VAL A 45 0.76 -8.56 -13.26
C VAL A 45 2.16 -8.07 -12.96
N ASP A 46 2.46 -6.81 -13.29
CA ASP A 46 3.77 -6.20 -13.07
C ASP A 46 4.16 -6.23 -11.60
N LEU A 47 3.28 -5.82 -10.68
CA LEU A 47 3.60 -5.79 -9.24
C LEU A 47 3.82 -7.19 -8.66
N ASN A 48 3.07 -8.20 -9.11
CA ASN A 48 3.29 -9.59 -8.70
C ASN A 48 4.60 -10.14 -9.26
N THR A 49 4.90 -9.88 -10.53
CA THR A 49 6.19 -10.23 -11.14
C THR A 49 7.34 -9.55 -10.41
N ILE A 50 7.21 -8.26 -10.09
CA ILE A 50 8.21 -7.52 -9.33
C ILE A 50 8.43 -8.16 -7.96
N LYS A 51 7.35 -8.39 -7.21
CA LYS A 51 7.42 -8.99 -5.87
C LYS A 51 8.17 -10.33 -5.90
N ASN A 52 7.78 -11.22 -6.80
CA ASN A 52 8.38 -12.56 -6.93
C ASN A 52 9.84 -12.46 -7.41
N GLY A 53 10.14 -11.60 -8.39
CA GLY A 53 11.49 -11.37 -8.90
C GLY A 53 12.42 -10.81 -7.82
N ILE A 54 11.94 -9.89 -6.99
CA ILE A 54 12.70 -9.32 -5.86
C ILE A 54 12.98 -10.39 -4.79
N GLU A 55 12.03 -11.27 -4.51
CA GLU A 55 12.23 -12.39 -3.60
C GLU A 55 13.31 -13.37 -4.12
N LEU A 56 13.28 -13.69 -5.42
CA LEU A 56 14.33 -14.49 -6.06
C LEU A 56 15.69 -13.78 -6.07
N TYR A 57 15.71 -12.47 -6.33
CA TYR A 57 16.90 -11.65 -6.26
C TYR A 57 17.53 -11.71 -4.86
N HIS A 58 16.72 -11.61 -3.81
CA HIS A 58 17.19 -11.72 -2.42
C HIS A 58 17.73 -13.12 -2.11
N GLN A 59 17.15 -14.19 -2.67
CA GLN A 59 17.71 -15.54 -2.52
C GLN A 59 19.13 -15.67 -3.12
N LYS A 60 19.41 -14.95 -4.22
CA LYS A 60 20.73 -14.95 -4.88
C LYS A 60 21.73 -14.00 -4.22
N ASN A 61 21.29 -12.79 -3.86
CA ASN A 61 22.15 -11.68 -3.44
C ASN A 61 22.10 -11.39 -1.93
N LEU A 62 21.32 -12.15 -1.17
CA LEU A 62 21.11 -12.03 0.28
C LEU A 62 20.66 -10.64 0.76
N SER A 63 20.18 -9.82 -0.17
CA SER A 63 19.73 -8.46 0.04
C SER A 63 18.70 -8.10 -1.03
N TYR A 64 17.73 -7.27 -0.64
CA TYR A 64 16.80 -6.68 -1.60
C TYR A 64 17.47 -5.53 -2.36
N PRO A 65 17.09 -5.28 -3.62
CA PRO A 65 17.65 -4.19 -4.41
C PRO A 65 17.33 -2.84 -3.75
N THR A 66 18.19 -1.85 -3.92
CA THR A 66 17.93 -0.49 -3.40
C THR A 66 17.05 0.27 -4.40
N PRO A 67 16.04 1.05 -3.95
CA PRO A 67 15.22 1.84 -4.87
C PRO A 67 16.04 2.88 -5.63
N LYS A 68 15.65 3.15 -6.87
CA LYS A 68 16.26 4.17 -7.75
C LYS A 68 15.72 5.56 -7.40
N SER A 69 16.57 6.58 -7.48
CA SER A 69 16.22 7.98 -7.16
C SER A 69 15.47 8.13 -5.83
N HIS A 70 15.95 7.42 -4.80
CA HIS A 70 15.25 7.31 -3.53
C HIS A 70 15.53 8.49 -2.60
N ILE A 71 14.56 8.73 -1.71
CA ILE A 71 14.75 9.53 -0.51
C ILE A 71 14.90 8.63 0.71
N ASN A 72 15.55 9.17 1.75
CA ASN A 72 15.69 8.52 3.05
C ASN A 72 14.61 9.06 3.98
N VAL A 73 13.62 8.24 4.33
CA VAL A 73 12.64 8.58 5.35
C VAL A 73 13.22 8.23 6.72
N SER A 74 13.19 9.21 7.61
CA SER A 74 13.88 9.19 8.89
C SER A 74 12.93 9.47 10.06
N TYR A 75 13.28 8.94 11.23
CA TYR A 75 12.69 9.26 12.51
C TYR A 75 13.81 9.69 13.46
N MET A 76 13.67 10.88 14.06
CA MET A 76 14.73 11.49 14.88
C MET A 76 16.10 11.51 14.17
N GLY A 77 16.12 11.80 12.86
CA GLY A 77 17.34 11.85 12.06
C GLY A 77 17.93 10.49 11.66
N ASN A 78 17.34 9.38 12.11
CA ASN A 78 17.82 8.03 11.81
C ASN A 78 16.97 7.38 10.70
N LEU A 79 17.63 6.76 9.73
CA LEU A 79 16.99 6.12 8.58
C LEU A 79 16.04 4.99 9.02
N VAL A 80 14.81 5.04 8.53
CA VAL A 80 13.78 4.02 8.80
C VAL A 80 13.46 3.24 7.53
N TRP A 81 13.28 3.92 6.40
CA TRP A 81 13.18 3.27 5.08
C TRP A 81 13.66 4.19 3.96
N ARG A 82 13.92 3.60 2.79
CA ARG A 82 14.20 4.28 1.53
C ARG A 82 12.98 4.14 0.64
N GLN A 83 12.51 5.23 0.03
CA GLN A 83 11.39 5.19 -0.92
C GLN A 83 11.81 5.86 -2.22
N GLY A 84 11.52 5.21 -3.35
CA GLY A 84 11.86 5.69 -4.68
C GLY A 84 11.17 4.85 -5.76
N TYR A 85 11.82 4.69 -6.90
CA TYR A 85 11.34 3.88 -8.01
C TYR A 85 11.92 2.47 -7.96
N PHE A 86 11.15 1.48 -8.44
CA PHE A 86 11.68 0.15 -8.71
C PHE A 86 12.81 0.24 -9.75
N PRO A 87 14.01 -0.31 -9.48
CA PRO A 87 15.10 -0.32 -10.44
C PRO A 87 14.81 -1.34 -11.56
N ASN A 88 14.51 -0.84 -12.76
CA ASN A 88 14.27 -1.67 -13.94
C ASN A 88 15.56 -2.27 -14.55
N ASP A 89 16.71 -1.79 -14.11
CA ASP A 89 18.05 -2.13 -14.56
C ASP A 89 18.75 -3.16 -13.66
N LEU A 90 17.97 -4.04 -12.99
CA LEU A 90 18.52 -5.09 -12.15
C LEU A 90 19.00 -6.29 -12.98
N ASP A 91 20.32 -6.51 -12.97
CA ASP A 91 20.93 -7.68 -13.60
C ASP A 91 20.33 -9.00 -13.08
N GLY A 92 19.91 -9.86 -14.02
CA GLY A 92 19.36 -11.18 -13.70
C GLY A 92 17.99 -11.17 -13.02
N PHE A 93 17.28 -10.04 -13.08
CA PHE A 93 15.91 -9.88 -12.59
C PHE A 93 14.87 -10.42 -13.57
N ASP A 94 15.01 -10.05 -14.84
CA ASP A 94 14.11 -10.46 -15.92
C ASP A 94 14.92 -10.65 -17.21
N GLU A 95 14.85 -11.86 -17.77
CA GLU A 95 15.53 -12.21 -19.03
C GLU A 95 14.82 -11.63 -20.26
N THR A 96 13.60 -11.11 -20.09
CA THR A 96 12.77 -10.56 -21.18
C THR A 96 13.04 -9.08 -21.47
N ASN A 97 13.91 -8.40 -20.70
CA ASN A 97 14.15 -6.96 -20.76
C ASN A 97 12.85 -6.12 -20.63
N HIS A 98 11.80 -6.66 -20.01
CA HIS A 98 10.56 -5.94 -19.77
C HIS A 98 10.82 -4.76 -18.82
N LEU A 99 10.38 -3.57 -19.23
CA LEU A 99 10.43 -2.37 -18.40
C LEU A 99 9.11 -2.23 -17.66
N PHE A 100 9.16 -2.37 -16.35
CA PHE A 100 8.02 -2.21 -15.46
C PHE A 100 7.69 -0.72 -15.27
N LEU A 101 6.89 -0.21 -16.19
CA LEU A 101 6.40 1.17 -16.21
C LEU A 101 4.88 1.17 -16.07
N ASP A 102 4.36 2.08 -15.25
CA ASP A 102 2.93 2.27 -15.09
C ASP A 102 2.30 2.72 -16.43
N PRO A 103 1.26 2.01 -16.93
CA PRO A 103 0.68 2.30 -18.26
C PRO A 103 0.02 3.68 -18.41
N THR A 104 -0.31 4.36 -17.30
CA THR A 104 -0.95 5.69 -17.34
C THR A 104 0.09 6.80 -17.22
N THR A 105 1.06 6.66 -16.33
CA THR A 105 2.05 7.72 -16.05
C THR A 105 3.36 7.57 -16.82
N GLY A 106 3.65 6.38 -17.37
CA GLY A 106 4.93 6.04 -17.98
C GLY A 106 6.11 6.01 -16.99
N SER A 107 5.84 6.16 -15.70
CA SER A 107 6.86 6.17 -14.63
C SER A 107 7.06 4.77 -14.07
N GLY A 108 8.24 4.51 -13.49
CA GLY A 108 8.47 3.25 -12.76
C GLY A 108 7.56 3.13 -11.53
N TYR A 109 7.28 1.90 -11.10
CA TYR A 109 6.48 1.66 -9.90
C TYR A 109 7.16 2.14 -8.62
N SER A 110 6.36 2.52 -7.62
CA SER A 110 6.87 2.95 -6.32
C SER A 110 7.47 1.76 -5.60
N TYR A 111 8.66 1.93 -5.04
CA TYR A 111 9.38 0.89 -4.32
C TYR A 111 9.99 1.44 -3.05
N SER A 112 9.72 0.76 -1.95
CA SER A 112 10.14 1.12 -0.61
C SER A 112 10.91 -0.04 0.04
N LEU A 113 12.06 0.26 0.64
CA LEU A 113 12.93 -0.71 1.28
C LEU A 113 13.22 -0.28 2.72
N LEU A 114 12.94 -1.14 3.68
CA LEU A 114 13.24 -0.90 5.09
C LEU A 114 14.75 -0.72 5.32
N SER A 115 15.14 0.07 6.33
CA SER A 115 16.55 0.29 6.68
C SER A 115 17.32 -0.99 7.00
N SER A 116 16.61 -2.04 7.45
CA SER A 116 17.13 -3.39 7.67
C SER A 116 17.63 -4.09 6.39
N GLY A 117 17.14 -3.67 5.22
CA GLY A 117 17.34 -4.35 3.93
C GLY A 117 16.58 -5.67 3.78
N LYS A 118 15.66 -6.00 4.68
CA LYS A 118 14.96 -7.31 4.75
C LYS A 118 13.45 -7.23 4.56
N GLU A 119 12.91 -6.03 4.43
CA GLU A 119 11.48 -5.81 4.24
C GLU A 119 11.28 -4.76 3.16
N PHE A 120 10.32 -4.98 2.26
CA PHE A 120 10.02 -4.08 1.17
C PHE A 120 8.52 -3.98 0.89
N GLU A 121 8.17 -2.92 0.15
CA GLU A 121 6.87 -2.73 -0.49
C GLU A 121 7.06 -2.24 -1.92
N VAL A 122 6.23 -2.73 -2.83
CA VAL A 122 6.04 -2.19 -4.18
C VAL A 122 4.60 -1.72 -4.30
N ALA A 123 4.38 -0.56 -4.90
CA ALA A 123 3.06 0.05 -4.94
C ALA A 123 2.73 0.74 -6.26
N ALA A 124 1.45 0.66 -6.62
CA ALA A 124 0.82 1.30 -7.78
C ALA A 124 -0.57 1.84 -7.40
N ALA A 125 -1.22 2.56 -8.32
CA ALA A 125 -2.60 3.03 -8.21
C ALA A 125 -3.49 2.31 -9.23
N LEU A 126 -4.57 1.71 -8.76
CA LEU A 126 -5.62 1.14 -9.59
C LEU A 126 -6.65 2.21 -9.94
N GLU A 127 -7.00 2.27 -11.21
CA GLU A 127 -8.01 3.19 -11.74
C GLU A 127 -9.39 2.71 -11.33
N PRO A 128 -10.32 3.61 -11.02
CA PRO A 128 -11.69 3.22 -10.74
C PRO A 128 -12.36 2.77 -12.04
N VAL A 129 -12.92 1.57 -11.99
CA VAL A 129 -13.66 0.98 -13.10
C VAL A 129 -15.14 1.21 -12.83
N GLN A 130 -15.76 2.11 -13.60
CA GLN A 130 -17.21 2.26 -13.57
C GLN A 130 -17.83 1.21 -14.49
N PHE A 131 -18.35 0.14 -13.91
CA PHE A 131 -19.26 -0.74 -14.62
C PHE A 131 -20.63 -0.06 -14.66
N ILE A 132 -21.15 0.19 -15.86
CA ILE A 132 -22.57 0.52 -16.04
C ILE A 132 -23.36 -0.74 -15.70
N SER A 133 -23.62 -1.00 -14.42
CA SER A 133 -24.64 -1.96 -14.01
C SER A 133 -26.00 -1.31 -14.25
N GLY A 134 -26.93 -2.01 -14.91
CA GLY A 134 -28.29 -1.53 -15.23
C GLY A 134 -29.20 -1.25 -14.02
N GLU A 135 -28.65 -0.97 -12.84
CA GLU A 135 -29.37 -0.50 -11.68
C GLU A 135 -29.32 1.03 -11.64
N ASN A 136 -30.50 1.65 -11.58
CA ASN A 136 -30.67 3.09 -11.38
C ASN A 136 -29.98 3.54 -10.09
N LYS A 137 -28.74 4.02 -10.19
CA LYS A 137 -28.18 4.88 -9.15
C LYS A 137 -28.69 6.29 -9.38
N ALA A 138 -29.66 6.69 -8.56
CA ALA A 138 -30.12 8.06 -8.47
C ALA A 138 -28.92 8.99 -8.26
N TYR A 139 -28.74 9.93 -9.18
CA TYR A 139 -27.72 10.97 -9.10
C TYR A 139 -28.10 11.94 -7.97
N ALA A 140 -27.68 11.64 -6.75
CA ALA A 140 -27.75 12.53 -5.61
C ALA A 140 -26.54 12.34 -4.70
N SER A 141 -25.35 12.56 -5.25
CA SER A 141 -24.25 13.18 -4.50
C SER A 141 -23.33 13.86 -5.51
N SER A 142 -22.97 15.10 -5.21
CA SER A 142 -22.25 16.05 -6.05
C SER A 142 -20.76 15.76 -6.18
N ASP A 143 -20.35 14.49 -6.25
CA ASP A 143 -18.94 14.11 -6.40
C ASP A 143 -18.73 13.08 -7.53
N PRO A 144 -18.32 13.51 -8.73
CA PRO A 144 -18.00 12.62 -9.86
C PRO A 144 -16.58 12.02 -9.75
N PHE A 145 -16.08 11.79 -8.54
CA PHE A 145 -14.64 11.60 -8.33
C PHE A 145 -14.18 10.17 -8.64
N LEU A 146 -13.22 10.07 -9.57
CA LEU A 146 -12.44 8.88 -9.90
C LEU A 146 -11.54 8.47 -8.71
N LEU A 147 -12.14 7.90 -7.67
CA LEU A 147 -11.44 7.38 -6.49
C LEU A 147 -10.70 6.08 -6.84
N GLY A 148 -9.47 6.21 -7.33
CA GLY A 148 -8.59 5.05 -7.48
C GLY A 148 -8.25 4.42 -6.12
N LYS A 149 -7.62 3.24 -6.15
CA LYS A 149 -7.12 2.57 -4.94
C LYS A 149 -5.66 2.19 -5.06
N ALA A 150 -4.90 2.31 -4.00
CA ALA A 150 -3.54 1.79 -3.96
C ALA A 150 -3.54 0.26 -4.01
N LEU A 151 -2.64 -0.28 -4.82
CA LEU A 151 -2.24 -1.67 -4.81
C LEU A 151 -0.85 -1.73 -4.17
N VAL A 152 -0.74 -2.33 -2.99
CA VAL A 152 0.52 -2.42 -2.25
C VAL A 152 0.85 -3.88 -1.98
N LEU A 153 1.97 -4.36 -2.52
CA LEU A 153 2.46 -5.72 -2.33
C LEU A 153 3.83 -5.69 -1.65
N GLY A 154 4.16 -6.74 -0.90
CA GLY A 154 5.47 -6.88 -0.29
C GLY A 154 5.46 -7.80 0.93
N ASN A 155 6.57 -7.81 1.65
CA ASN A 155 6.76 -8.62 2.86
C ASN A 155 6.84 -7.78 4.15
N TYR A 156 6.71 -6.45 4.07
CA TYR A 156 6.66 -5.56 5.23
C TYR A 156 5.38 -5.80 6.05
N ASN A 157 4.20 -5.71 5.44
CA ASN A 157 2.92 -6.11 6.05
C ASN A 157 2.67 -5.53 7.46
N GLY A 158 2.95 -4.24 7.67
CA GLY A 158 2.73 -3.55 8.96
C GLY A 158 3.59 -4.06 10.11
N LYS A 159 4.77 -4.62 9.83
CA LYS A 159 5.77 -4.97 10.84
C LYS A 159 6.26 -3.72 11.59
N LEU A 160 6.84 -3.93 12.77
CA LEU A 160 7.43 -2.84 13.56
C LEU A 160 8.68 -2.30 12.88
N LEU A 161 8.78 -0.97 12.84
CA LEU A 161 10.01 -0.29 12.45
C LEU A 161 10.95 -0.25 13.65
N LYS A 162 12.25 -0.37 13.38
CA LYS A 162 13.30 -0.24 14.38
C LYS A 162 14.26 0.87 13.95
N THR A 163 14.58 1.75 14.88
CA THR A 163 15.62 2.76 14.72
C THR A 163 16.35 2.97 16.04
N ARG A 164 17.52 3.60 16.03
CA ARG A 164 18.34 3.81 17.24
C ARG A 164 18.75 5.27 17.33
N SER A 165 18.45 5.93 18.44
CA SER A 165 18.88 7.29 18.73
C SER A 165 19.75 7.29 19.98
N GLY A 166 21.03 7.64 19.84
CA GLY A 166 22.00 7.52 20.92
C GLY A 166 22.12 6.07 21.45
N SER A 167 21.83 5.87 22.73
CA SER A 167 21.87 4.55 23.39
C SER A 167 20.54 3.80 23.37
N GLU A 168 19.45 4.40 22.87
CA GLU A 168 18.11 3.80 22.91
C GLU A 168 17.67 3.28 21.54
N ASP A 169 17.12 2.07 21.51
CA ASP A 169 16.38 1.55 20.37
C ASP A 169 14.92 2.01 20.49
N HIS A 170 14.38 2.59 19.43
CA HIS A 170 12.98 2.95 19.29
C HIS A 170 12.29 1.96 18.37
N ILE A 171 11.15 1.46 18.82
CA ILE A 171 10.28 0.58 18.06
C ILE A 171 9.00 1.34 17.75
N ILE A 172 8.65 1.40 16.47
CA ILE A 172 7.59 2.27 15.96
C ILE A 172 6.55 1.42 15.23
N ALA A 173 5.28 1.63 15.55
CA ALA A 173 4.15 1.13 14.80
C ALA A 173 3.98 1.95 13.52
N CYS A 174 4.05 1.29 12.37
CA CYS A 174 3.78 1.92 11.09
C CYS A 174 3.12 0.86 10.18
N PRO A 175 1.95 1.14 9.61
CA PRO A 175 1.22 0.13 8.84
C PRO A 175 1.80 -0.13 7.45
N SER A 176 2.49 0.86 6.88
CA SER A 176 3.17 0.78 5.58
C SER A 176 4.46 1.60 5.60
N ILE A 177 5.41 1.23 4.74
CA ILE A 177 6.65 1.97 4.46
C ILE A 177 6.58 2.71 3.12
N THR A 178 5.38 2.93 2.60
CA THR A 178 5.12 3.66 1.36
C THR A 178 4.29 4.89 1.69
N SER A 179 4.68 6.03 1.11
CA SER A 179 3.98 7.30 1.28
C SER A 179 3.60 7.97 -0.04
N SER A 180 2.61 8.84 0.04
CA SER A 180 2.07 9.64 -1.07
C SER A 180 2.91 10.87 -1.40
N ILE A 181 3.95 11.15 -0.61
CA ILE A 181 4.79 12.35 -0.73
C ILE A 181 6.27 11.98 -0.55
N ASN A 182 7.15 12.74 -1.19
CA ASN A 182 8.60 12.60 -0.96
C ASN A 182 9.04 13.48 0.22
N ASN A 183 8.69 13.08 1.44
CA ASN A 183 9.09 13.78 2.67
C ASN A 183 10.07 12.94 3.51
N PRO A 184 11.26 13.46 3.89
CA PRO A 184 12.24 12.70 4.67
C PRO A 184 11.86 12.50 6.14
N ASN A 185 10.78 13.11 6.65
CA ASN A 185 10.38 13.03 8.04
C ASN A 185 9.14 12.14 8.23
N LEU A 186 9.33 11.01 8.92
CA LEU A 186 8.27 10.04 9.22
C LEU A 186 7.07 10.65 9.97
N LEU A 187 7.34 11.51 10.95
CA LEU A 187 6.30 12.11 11.78
C LEU A 187 5.38 12.99 10.94
N LEU A 188 5.95 13.76 10.00
CA LEU A 188 5.18 14.60 9.09
C LEU A 188 4.33 13.76 8.13
N ILE A 189 4.90 12.68 7.56
CA ILE A 189 4.14 11.75 6.70
C ILE A 189 2.90 11.22 7.42
N ILE A 190 3.04 10.82 8.69
CA ILE A 190 1.94 10.26 9.48
C ILE A 190 0.93 11.36 9.85
N GLN A 191 1.40 12.51 10.34
CA GLN A 191 0.55 13.65 10.72
C GLN A 191 -0.29 14.17 9.56
N ASP A 192 0.30 14.22 8.36
CA ASP A 192 -0.37 14.68 7.14
C ASP A 192 -1.26 13.59 6.52
N LYS A 193 -1.39 12.42 7.17
CA LYS A 193 -2.15 11.25 6.69
C LYS A 193 -1.73 10.83 5.29
N LYS A 194 -0.41 10.80 5.02
CA LYS A 194 0.17 10.51 3.70
C LYS A 194 0.79 9.12 3.57
N LEU A 195 0.55 8.22 4.53
CA LEU A 195 0.89 6.81 4.33
C LEU A 195 -0.04 6.19 3.27
N VAL A 196 0.48 5.22 2.52
CA VAL A 196 -0.22 4.48 1.48
C VAL A 196 -0.47 3.07 1.98
N TYR A 197 -1.69 2.55 1.89
CA TYR A 197 -1.97 1.18 2.32
C TYR A 197 -2.88 0.51 1.31
N ASP A 198 -2.71 -0.79 1.15
CA ASP A 198 -3.41 -1.57 0.15
C ASP A 198 -4.93 -1.38 0.23
N SER A 199 -5.56 -1.22 -0.93
CA SER A 199 -7.00 -1.04 -1.12
C SER A 199 -7.60 0.28 -0.60
N TYR A 200 -6.79 1.24 -0.13
CA TYR A 200 -7.24 2.59 0.24
C TYR A 200 -6.92 3.64 -0.83
N HIS A 201 -7.47 4.84 -0.70
CA HIS A 201 -7.40 5.87 -1.75
C HIS A 201 -6.13 6.74 -1.70
N ASN A 202 -5.27 6.58 -0.69
CA ASN A 202 -3.96 7.23 -0.67
C ASN A 202 -3.03 6.56 -1.67
N MET A 203 -2.58 7.32 -2.68
CA MET A 203 -1.76 6.81 -3.76
C MET A 203 -0.26 6.96 -3.50
N PRO A 204 0.60 6.10 -4.06
CA PRO A 204 2.05 6.29 -4.01
C PRO A 204 2.49 7.62 -4.63
N PHE A 205 3.59 8.19 -4.12
CA PHE A 205 4.11 9.50 -4.55
C PHE A 205 4.31 9.65 -6.07
N ILE A 206 4.50 8.55 -6.80
CA ILE A 206 4.68 8.55 -8.26
C ILE A 206 3.46 9.09 -9.02
N TYR A 207 2.28 9.09 -8.39
CA TYR A 207 1.04 9.62 -8.94
C TYR A 207 0.78 11.08 -8.53
N ALA A 208 1.73 11.73 -7.87
CA ALA A 208 1.62 13.15 -7.55
C ALA A 208 1.46 13.97 -8.83
N GLY A 209 0.37 14.75 -8.91
CA GLY A 209 0.04 15.57 -10.09
C GLY A 209 -0.61 14.80 -11.25
N SER A 210 -0.93 13.52 -11.08
CA SER A 210 -1.78 12.79 -12.04
C SER A 210 -3.26 13.14 -11.88
N ASP A 211 -4.08 12.76 -12.86
CA ASP A 211 -5.54 12.94 -12.83
C ASP A 211 -6.25 12.04 -11.80
N PHE A 212 -5.51 11.17 -11.10
CA PHE A 212 -6.07 10.37 -10.01
C PHE A 212 -6.41 11.24 -8.81
N ILE A 213 -7.65 11.17 -8.36
CA ILE A 213 -8.07 11.87 -7.15
C ILE A 213 -7.59 11.09 -5.93
N VAL A 214 -6.84 11.78 -5.09
CA VAL A 214 -6.31 11.27 -3.82
C VAL A 214 -7.14 11.87 -2.68
N GLU A 215 -8.40 11.47 -2.58
CA GLU A 215 -9.27 11.79 -1.44
C GLU A 215 -9.73 10.49 -0.77
N GLY A 216 -9.56 10.37 0.55
CA GLY A 216 -10.03 9.18 1.30
C GLY A 216 -8.94 8.15 1.66
N GLY A 217 -7.82 8.58 2.24
CA GLY A 217 -6.84 7.68 2.84
C GLY A 217 -7.37 6.82 4.00
N PHE A 218 -6.56 5.88 4.46
CA PHE A 218 -6.80 5.21 5.73
C PHE A 218 -6.39 6.13 6.88
N ASP A 219 -7.14 6.11 7.99
CA ASP A 219 -6.79 6.92 9.15
C ASP A 219 -5.86 6.14 10.08
N PHE A 220 -4.60 6.58 10.18
CA PHE A 220 -3.63 6.10 11.15
C PHE A 220 -3.08 7.28 11.94
N THR A 221 -3.81 7.64 12.98
CA THR A 221 -3.51 8.76 13.88
C THR A 221 -3.47 8.29 15.33
N PRO A 222 -2.55 7.39 15.70
CA PRO A 222 -2.46 6.94 17.08
C PRO A 222 -1.99 8.05 18.02
N ASN A 223 -2.35 7.92 19.30
CA ASN A 223 -1.82 8.79 20.35
C ASN A 223 -0.28 8.73 20.46
N SER A 224 0.31 7.57 20.17
CA SER A 224 1.76 7.40 20.03
C SER A 224 2.07 6.36 18.96
N ILE A 225 2.97 6.72 18.04
CA ILE A 225 3.54 5.76 17.07
C ILE A 225 4.69 4.94 17.69
N VAL A 226 5.35 5.46 18.73
CA VAL A 226 6.44 4.76 19.42
C VAL A 226 5.82 3.79 20.41
N VAL A 227 6.05 2.50 20.20
CA VAL A 227 5.52 1.44 21.05
C VAL A 227 6.51 0.98 22.12
N TYR A 228 7.79 1.28 21.93
CA TYR A 228 8.85 1.05 22.91
C TYR A 228 10.06 1.97 22.66
N SER A 229 10.71 2.40 23.75
CA SER A 229 12.01 3.07 23.75
C SER A 229 12.89 2.43 24.82
N GLY A 230 14.12 2.05 24.48
CA GLY A 230 15.07 1.47 25.42
C GLY A 230 15.98 0.42 24.79
N SER A 231 16.59 -0.43 25.60
CA SER A 231 17.46 -1.51 25.10
C SER A 231 16.65 -2.72 24.62
N LEU A 232 16.94 -3.22 23.42
CA LEU A 232 16.33 -4.48 22.95
C LEU A 232 16.66 -5.70 23.84
N ASP A 233 17.76 -5.67 24.59
CA ASP A 233 18.08 -6.73 25.53
C ASP A 233 17.08 -6.78 26.69
N THR A 234 16.50 -5.64 27.06
CA THR A 234 15.41 -5.57 28.05
C THR A 234 14.15 -6.27 27.52
N ILE A 235 13.73 -6.00 26.28
CA ILE A 235 12.60 -6.71 25.65
C ILE A 235 12.88 -8.22 25.54
N ARG A 236 14.11 -8.59 25.18
CA ARG A 236 14.50 -10.01 25.03
C ARG A 236 14.36 -10.78 26.34
N ASN A 237 14.73 -10.16 27.46
CA ASN A 237 14.88 -10.85 28.74
C ASN A 237 13.71 -10.64 29.71
N ASP A 238 12.92 -9.58 29.55
CA ASP A 238 11.82 -9.23 30.45
C ASP A 238 10.44 -9.43 29.78
N GLN A 239 9.66 -10.38 30.32
CA GLN A 239 8.31 -10.67 29.83
C GLN A 239 7.37 -9.47 30.01
N LEU A 240 7.46 -8.73 31.12
CA LEU A 240 6.59 -7.57 31.36
C LEU A 240 6.81 -6.50 30.29
N GLN A 241 8.06 -6.29 29.89
CA GLN A 241 8.41 -5.34 28.83
C GLN A 241 7.89 -5.77 27.47
N ARG A 242 7.90 -7.07 27.15
CA ARG A 242 7.23 -7.60 25.95
C ARG A 242 5.73 -7.35 25.98
N ASN A 243 5.10 -7.55 27.14
CA ASN A 243 3.67 -7.33 27.30
C ASN A 243 3.31 -5.84 27.13
N ILE A 244 4.10 -4.93 27.70
CA ILE A 244 3.92 -3.48 27.54
C ILE A 244 4.08 -3.06 26.07
N LEU A 245 5.11 -3.59 25.38
CA LEU A 245 5.30 -3.33 23.95
C LEU A 245 4.07 -3.77 23.15
N TYR A 246 3.57 -4.99 23.38
CA TYR A 246 2.39 -5.50 22.69
C TYR A 246 1.16 -4.64 22.97
N LYS A 247 0.92 -4.25 24.23
CA LYS A 247 -0.15 -3.32 24.59
C LYS A 247 -0.06 -2.02 23.81
N ASN A 248 1.11 -1.39 23.80
CA ASN A 248 1.31 -0.13 23.07
C ASN A 248 1.11 -0.31 21.57
N PHE A 249 1.49 -1.46 21.02
CA PHE A 249 1.24 -1.81 19.63
C PHE A 249 -0.26 -1.99 19.33
N GLN A 250 -1.05 -2.60 20.23
CA GLN A 250 -2.50 -2.63 20.10
C GLN A 250 -3.10 -1.22 20.11
N LEU A 251 -2.70 -0.40 21.10
CA LEU A 251 -3.15 0.99 21.24
C LEU A 251 -2.80 1.85 20.02
N ALA A 252 -1.71 1.54 19.31
CA ALA A 252 -1.34 2.25 18.09
C ALA A 252 -2.27 1.98 16.90
N TYR A 253 -3.05 0.89 16.92
CA TYR A 253 -4.03 0.58 15.88
C TYR A 253 -5.48 0.66 16.36
N GLU A 254 -5.70 0.73 17.67
CA GLU A 254 -7.02 0.95 18.24
C GLU A 254 -7.61 2.29 17.73
N GLY A 255 -8.89 2.27 17.34
CA GLY A 255 -9.56 3.45 16.77
C GLY A 255 -9.21 3.79 15.33
N THR A 256 -8.18 3.17 14.74
CA THR A 256 -7.81 3.35 13.32
C THR A 256 -8.74 2.57 12.39
N THR A 257 -8.78 2.95 11.10
CA THR A 257 -9.53 2.16 10.09
C THR A 257 -8.93 0.77 9.86
N LEU A 258 -7.65 0.58 10.20
CA LEU A 258 -6.93 -0.69 10.05
C LEU A 258 -7.27 -1.71 11.14
N SER A 259 -7.83 -1.29 12.27
CA SER A 259 -8.24 -2.17 13.38
C SER A 259 -9.10 -3.36 12.94
N LYS A 260 -9.91 -3.17 11.88
CA LYS A 260 -10.85 -4.17 11.35
C LYS A 260 -10.27 -5.03 10.22
N THR A 261 -9.07 -4.73 9.73
CA THR A 261 -8.44 -5.48 8.65
C THR A 261 -7.93 -6.83 9.16
N LYS A 262 -8.05 -7.90 8.36
CA LYS A 262 -7.57 -9.27 8.70
C LYS A 262 -6.16 -9.32 9.30
N ARG A 263 -5.29 -8.37 8.91
CA ARG A 263 -3.92 -8.27 9.41
C ARG A 263 -3.86 -7.82 10.88
N PHE A 264 -4.58 -6.76 11.22
CA PHE A 264 -4.54 -6.17 12.55
C PHE A 264 -5.68 -6.64 13.44
N ILE A 265 -6.66 -7.37 12.90
CA ILE A 265 -7.75 -7.91 13.70
C ILE A 265 -7.19 -8.80 14.80
N ASN A 266 -6.25 -9.71 14.56
CA ASN A 266 -5.69 -10.54 15.64
C ASN A 266 -4.82 -9.74 16.64
N ILE A 267 -4.37 -8.54 16.25
CA ILE A 267 -3.65 -7.62 17.14
C ILE A 267 -4.65 -6.82 17.97
N VAL A 268 -5.78 -6.37 17.41
CA VAL A 268 -6.73 -5.44 18.04
C VAL A 268 -7.98 -6.13 18.61
N SER A 269 -8.30 -7.36 18.18
CA SER A 269 -9.57 -8.06 18.47
C SER A 269 -9.58 -8.88 19.75
N THR A 270 -8.52 -8.83 20.57
CA THR A 270 -8.74 -9.15 21.98
C THR A 270 -9.80 -8.16 22.45
N SER A 271 -10.95 -8.66 22.91
CA SER A 271 -12.15 -7.87 23.21
C SER A 271 -11.90 -6.72 24.18
N ASN A 272 -10.75 -6.72 24.85
CA ASN A 272 -10.15 -5.58 25.54
C ASN A 272 -8.64 -5.48 25.19
N VAL A 273 -8.09 -4.27 25.26
CA VAL A 273 -6.64 -4.02 25.31
C VAL A 273 -6.02 -4.89 26.40
N ILE A 274 -4.88 -5.54 26.12
CA ILE A 274 -4.27 -6.46 27.10
C ILE A 274 -3.86 -5.74 28.40
N ASP A 275 -4.05 -6.42 29.53
CA ASP A 275 -3.41 -6.05 30.79
C ASP A 275 -1.99 -6.65 30.82
N PRO A 276 -0.92 -5.83 30.82
CA PRO A 276 0.44 -6.33 30.72
C PRO A 276 0.87 -7.12 31.96
N PHE A 277 0.13 -7.01 33.07
CA PHE A 277 0.39 -7.75 34.30
C PHE A 277 -0.38 -9.08 34.39
N ASN A 278 -1.44 -9.25 33.59
CA ASN A 278 -2.35 -10.38 33.70
C ASN A 278 -2.80 -10.87 32.31
N LEU A 279 -1.92 -11.60 31.63
CA LEU A 279 -2.22 -12.20 30.32
C LEU A 279 -2.69 -13.64 30.44
N VAL A 280 -3.68 -13.99 29.63
CA VAL A 280 -4.07 -15.38 29.35
C VAL A 280 -3.10 -16.03 28.34
N ASP A 281 -3.05 -17.36 28.29
CA ASP A 281 -1.97 -18.07 27.58
C ASP A 281 -1.93 -17.81 26.07
N ASN A 282 -3.09 -17.68 25.42
CA ASN A 282 -3.16 -17.30 24.00
C ASN A 282 -2.57 -15.91 23.73
N GLN A 283 -2.73 -14.96 24.65
CA GLN A 283 -2.13 -13.63 24.53
C GLN A 283 -0.61 -13.68 24.72
N LYS A 284 -0.12 -14.54 25.62
CA LYS A 284 1.34 -14.74 25.80
C LYS A 284 1.97 -15.30 24.53
N GLU A 285 1.32 -16.25 23.85
CA GLU A 285 1.78 -16.78 22.57
C GLU A 285 1.82 -15.72 21.48
N LEU A 286 0.78 -14.88 21.39
CA LEU A 286 0.73 -13.74 20.46
C LEU A 286 1.83 -12.70 20.72
N VAL A 287 2.10 -12.39 21.98
CA VAL A 287 3.17 -11.46 22.37
C VAL A 287 4.53 -12.02 21.97
N ASN A 288 4.78 -13.30 22.25
CA ASN A 288 6.04 -13.94 21.90
C ASN A 288 6.22 -14.07 20.38
N SER A 289 5.19 -14.46 19.64
CA SER A 289 5.26 -14.53 18.17
C SER A 289 5.51 -13.16 17.55
N LEU A 290 4.85 -12.10 18.04
CA LEU A 290 5.12 -10.74 17.57
C LEU A 290 6.59 -10.36 17.76
N VAL A 291 7.15 -10.60 18.96
CA VAL A 291 8.55 -10.26 19.27
C VAL A 291 9.54 -11.07 18.43
N GLU A 292 9.32 -12.38 18.30
CA GLU A 292 10.21 -13.26 17.55
C GLU A 292 10.12 -13.01 16.03
N ASP A 293 8.91 -12.88 15.48
CA ASP A 293 8.69 -12.76 14.03
C ASP A 293 8.98 -11.34 13.52
N THR A 294 8.65 -10.32 14.33
CA THR A 294 8.71 -8.92 13.91
C THR A 294 10.03 -8.27 14.31
N LEU A 295 10.50 -8.50 15.54
CA LEU A 295 11.77 -7.93 16.01
C LEU A 295 12.95 -8.86 15.78
N LYS A 296 12.71 -10.12 15.35
CA LYS A 296 13.76 -11.14 15.14
C LYS A 296 14.62 -11.36 16.39
N LEU A 297 14.03 -11.16 17.57
CA LEU A 297 14.65 -11.37 18.86
C LEU A 297 14.30 -12.76 19.36
N ARG A 298 15.20 -13.74 19.21
CA ARG A 298 15.00 -15.06 19.83
C ARG A 298 14.90 -14.90 21.34
N THR A 299 13.79 -15.33 21.93
CA THR A 299 13.64 -15.34 23.38
C THR A 299 14.41 -16.52 23.97
N TYR A 300 15.11 -16.30 25.09
CA TYR A 300 15.71 -17.41 25.82
C TYR A 300 14.61 -18.15 26.57
N LYS A 301 14.24 -19.36 26.10
CA LYS A 301 13.53 -20.30 26.98
C LYS A 301 14.48 -20.65 28.13
N LYS A 302 14.15 -20.25 29.35
CA LYS A 302 14.75 -20.86 30.54
C LYS A 302 14.54 -22.36 30.41
N ARG A 303 15.63 -23.12 30.30
CA ARG A 303 15.59 -24.56 30.55
C ARG A 303 15.25 -24.71 32.03
N ASN A 304 14.04 -25.17 32.31
CA ASN A 304 13.69 -25.68 33.63
C ASN A 304 14.43 -27.00 33.86
#